data_AF-A0AAD8EQX8-F1
#
_entry.id   AF-A0AAD8EQX8-F1
#
_cell.length_a   1.000
_cell.length_b   1.000
_cell.length_c   1.000
_cell.angle_alpha   90.00
_cell.angle_beta   90.00
_cell.angle_gamma   90.00
#
_symmetry.space_group_name_H-M   'P 1'
#
loop_
_entity.id
_entity.type
_entity.pdbx_description
1 polymer ?
#
loop_
_entity_poly.entity_id
_entity_poly.type
_entity_poly.pdbx_seq_one_letter_code
_entity_poly.pdbx_strand_id
1 'polypeptide(L)'
;MVVALSFRAAQSKEAGIRTLVALDDQGEQLERIEENMDQINADMKEAEKNLTGMEKCCGLCVLPWNKSASFKENEDAWKGNDDGKVVNNQPQRVMDDRSGLGPQGGYIGRITNDAREDEMEENMGQVNTMIGNLRNMAIDMGSELENQNRQIDRIKNKSVYHRISMFSSAQFTNIFMK
;
A
#
# COMPACT_ATOMS: atom_id res chain seq x y z
N MET A 1 -1.60 30.84 -25.23
CA MET A 1 -0.72 30.27 -24.18
C MET A 1 -1.53 29.81 -22.97
N VAL A 2 -2.38 30.66 -22.38
CA VAL A 2 -3.19 30.34 -21.20
C VAL A 2 -4.17 29.17 -21.43
N VAL A 3 -4.90 29.15 -22.55
CA VAL A 3 -5.81 28.03 -22.91
C VAL A 3 -5.09 26.68 -22.97
N ALA A 4 -3.86 26.64 -23.49
CA ALA A 4 -3.06 25.41 -23.52
C ALA A 4 -2.63 24.95 -22.13
N LEU A 5 -2.41 25.90 -21.21
CA LEU A 5 -2.04 25.64 -19.81
C LEU A 5 -3.24 25.05 -19.04
N SER A 6 -4.43 25.64 -19.20
CA SER A 6 -5.68 25.15 -18.62
C SER A 6 -6.03 23.75 -19.12
N PHE A 7 -5.86 23.49 -20.43
CA PHE A 7 -6.08 22.16 -21.01
C PHE A 7 -5.14 21.10 -20.44
N ARG A 8 -3.84 21.40 -20.34
CA ARG A 8 -2.86 20.48 -19.73
C ARG A 8 -3.18 20.22 -18.26
N ALA A 9 -3.58 21.24 -17.50
CA ALA A 9 -3.96 21.07 -16.10
C ALA A 9 -5.20 20.17 -15.94
N ALA A 10 -6.20 20.33 -16.80
CA ALA A 10 -7.39 19.47 -16.82
C ALA A 10 -7.04 18.00 -17.14
N GLN A 11 -6.18 17.76 -18.15
CA GLN A 11 -5.69 16.42 -18.47
C GLN A 11 -4.93 15.78 -17.30
N SER A 12 -4.03 16.54 -16.65
CA SER A 12 -3.30 16.06 -15.47
C SER A 12 -4.25 15.69 -14.33
N LYS A 13 -5.33 16.45 -14.15
CA LYS A 13 -6.35 16.15 -13.13
C LYS A 13 -7.06 14.82 -13.44
N GLU A 14 -7.49 14.63 -14.67
CA GLU A 14 -8.15 13.38 -15.09
C GLU A 14 -7.24 12.17 -14.94
N ALA A 15 -5.97 12.30 -15.36
CA ALA A 15 -4.97 11.25 -15.16
C ALA A 15 -4.75 10.96 -13.66
N GLY A 16 -4.66 12.00 -12.82
CA GLY A 16 -4.53 11.85 -11.37
C GLY A 16 -5.70 11.11 -10.73
N ILE A 17 -6.94 11.40 -11.14
CA ILE A 17 -8.12 10.68 -10.65
C ILE A 17 -8.06 9.20 -11.03
N ARG A 18 -7.72 8.87 -12.27
CA ARG A 18 -7.57 7.47 -12.71
C ARG A 18 -6.50 6.74 -11.89
N THR A 19 -5.40 7.40 -11.58
CA THR A 19 -4.34 6.83 -10.74
C THR A 19 -4.84 6.57 -9.33
N LEU A 20 -5.57 7.51 -8.71
CA LEU A 20 -6.13 7.32 -7.37
C LEU A 20 -7.10 6.13 -7.32
N VAL A 21 -7.97 5.97 -8.31
CA VAL A 21 -8.88 4.80 -8.40
C VAL A 21 -8.07 3.51 -8.55
N ALA A 22 -7.05 3.50 -9.40
CA ALA A 22 -6.20 2.33 -9.56
C ALA A 22 -5.41 1.97 -8.29
N LEU A 23 -5.01 2.97 -7.48
CA LEU A 23 -4.36 2.75 -6.20
C LEU A 23 -5.34 2.16 -5.18
N ASP A 24 -6.58 2.64 -5.13
CA ASP A 24 -7.64 2.10 -4.27
C ASP A 24 -7.91 0.62 -4.60
N ASP A 25 -8.11 0.30 -5.89
CA ASP A 25 -8.29 -1.08 -6.38
C ASP A 25 -7.08 -1.98 -6.04
N GLN A 26 -5.86 -1.44 -6.10
CA GLN A 26 -4.64 -2.16 -5.72
C GLN A 26 -4.57 -2.40 -4.21
N GLY A 27 -4.97 -1.44 -3.39
CA GLY A 27 -5.03 -1.58 -1.94
C GLY A 27 -5.95 -2.73 -1.52
N GLU A 28 -7.16 -2.78 -2.09
CA GLU A 28 -8.12 -3.87 -1.81
C GLU A 28 -7.60 -5.25 -2.28
N GLN A 29 -6.86 -5.30 -3.40
CA GLN A 29 -6.20 -6.52 -3.83
C GLN A 29 -5.11 -6.96 -2.85
N LEU A 30 -4.30 -6.03 -2.32
CA LEU A 30 -3.27 -6.35 -1.34
C LEU A 30 -3.87 -6.83 -0.02
N GLU A 31 -4.99 -6.25 0.43
CA GLU A 31 -5.73 -6.74 1.61
C GLU A 31 -6.18 -8.19 1.43
N ARG A 32 -6.83 -8.51 0.30
CA ARG A 32 -7.21 -9.90 -0.03
C ARG A 32 -6.00 -10.85 -0.08
N ILE A 33 -4.86 -10.40 -0.59
CA ILE A 33 -3.63 -11.21 -0.63
C ILE A 33 -3.11 -11.44 0.79
N GLU A 34 -3.10 -10.41 1.64
CA GLU A 34 -2.66 -10.51 3.04
C GLU A 34 -3.54 -11.48 3.83
N GLU A 35 -4.87 -11.40 3.68
CA GLU A 35 -5.83 -12.33 4.29
C GLU A 35 -5.63 -13.77 3.81
N ASN A 36 -5.48 -13.97 2.50
CA ASN A 36 -5.22 -15.30 1.94
C ASN A 36 -3.91 -15.89 2.49
N MET A 37 -2.87 -15.08 2.70
CA MET A 37 -1.62 -15.53 3.31
C MET A 37 -1.81 -15.95 4.78
N ASP A 38 -2.68 -15.26 5.52
CA ASP A 38 -3.03 -15.63 6.90
C ASP A 38 -3.83 -16.95 6.95
N GLN A 39 -4.78 -17.15 6.05
CA GLN A 39 -5.52 -18.41 5.92
C GLN A 39 -4.58 -19.57 5.58
N ILE A 40 -3.73 -19.38 4.58
CA ILE A 40 -2.74 -20.35 4.16
C ILE A 40 -1.81 -20.75 5.32
N ASN A 41 -1.43 -19.81 6.18
CA ASN A 41 -0.64 -20.12 7.37
C ASN A 41 -1.40 -20.97 8.38
N ALA A 42 -2.70 -20.70 8.58
CA ALA A 42 -3.55 -21.53 9.43
C ALA A 42 -3.65 -22.97 8.88
N ASP A 43 -3.86 -23.11 7.56
CA ASP A 43 -3.91 -24.41 6.88
C ASP A 43 -2.58 -25.17 7.02
N MET A 44 -1.44 -24.48 6.90
CA MET A 44 -0.11 -25.09 7.11
C MET A 44 0.08 -25.58 8.56
N LYS A 45 -0.37 -24.80 9.55
CA LYS A 45 -0.31 -25.24 10.97
C LYS A 45 -1.17 -26.49 11.21
N GLU A 46 -2.32 -26.59 10.58
CA GLU A 46 -3.15 -27.79 10.67
C GLU A 46 -2.50 -28.99 9.98
N ALA A 47 -1.94 -28.79 8.78
CA ALA A 47 -1.20 -29.81 8.07
C ALA A 47 0.00 -30.33 8.89
N GLU A 48 0.78 -29.45 9.53
CA GLU A 48 1.89 -29.83 10.41
C GLU A 48 1.43 -30.67 11.61
N LYS A 49 0.30 -30.32 12.24
CA LYS A 49 -0.28 -31.12 13.33
C LYS A 49 -0.68 -32.52 12.86
N ASN A 50 -1.32 -32.61 11.69
CA ASN A 50 -1.73 -33.89 11.13
C ASN A 50 -0.53 -34.77 10.78
N LEU A 51 0.53 -34.21 10.19
CA LEU A 51 1.77 -34.93 9.88
C LEU A 51 2.50 -35.41 11.15
N THR A 52 2.55 -34.58 12.20
CA THR A 52 3.14 -34.96 13.51
C THR A 52 2.29 -36.03 14.21
N GLY A 53 0.96 -36.00 14.04
CA GLY A 53 0.06 -37.04 14.54
C GLY A 53 0.28 -38.37 13.85
N MET A 54 0.54 -38.36 12.53
CA MET A 54 0.85 -39.55 11.74
C MET A 54 2.19 -40.19 12.15
N GLU A 55 3.21 -39.40 12.51
CA GLU A 55 4.49 -39.90 13.04
C GLU A 55 4.31 -40.79 14.28
N LYS A 56 3.37 -40.42 15.16
CA LYS A 56 3.11 -41.14 16.41
C LYS A 56 2.29 -42.42 16.24
N CYS A 57 1.62 -42.59 15.10
CA CYS A 57 0.74 -43.75 14.84
C CYS A 57 1.50 -44.98 14.32
N CYS A 58 2.76 -44.84 13.89
CA CYS A 58 3.61 -45.95 13.44
C CYS A 58 4.60 -46.36 14.55
N GLY A 59 4.12 -47.11 15.54
CA GLY A 59 4.88 -47.57 16.71
C GLY A 59 6.03 -48.57 16.49
N LEU A 60 6.69 -48.59 15.33
CA LEU A 60 7.84 -49.48 15.09
C LEU A 60 8.91 -48.95 14.11
N CYS A 61 8.89 -47.66 13.75
CA CYS A 61 9.94 -47.06 12.92
C CYS A 61 10.52 -45.84 13.61
N VAL A 62 11.44 -46.07 14.54
CA VAL A 62 12.39 -45.04 14.99
C VAL A 62 13.35 -44.79 13.82
N LEU A 63 12.90 -44.04 12.81
CA LEU A 63 13.81 -43.41 11.88
C LEU A 63 14.68 -42.45 12.72
N PRO A 64 16.01 -42.46 12.57
CA PRO A 64 16.90 -41.55 13.27
C PRO A 64 16.70 -40.15 12.70
N TRP A 65 15.62 -39.50 13.12
CA TRP A 65 15.23 -38.18 12.65
C TRP A 65 16.27 -37.19 13.18
N ASN A 66 17.10 -36.70 12.26
CA ASN A 66 17.84 -35.47 12.49
C ASN A 66 16.78 -34.42 12.79
N LYS A 67 16.66 -34.00 14.05
CA LYS A 67 15.81 -32.88 14.49
C LYS A 67 16.31 -31.61 13.81
N SER A 68 16.11 -31.48 12.51
CA SER A 68 16.30 -30.23 11.81
C SER A 68 15.15 -29.34 12.22
N ALA A 69 15.41 -28.59 13.27
CA ALA A 69 14.64 -27.48 13.79
C ALA A 69 13.15 -27.79 13.98
N SER A 70 12.76 -28.02 15.23
CA SER A 70 11.46 -27.52 15.68
C SER A 70 11.34 -26.10 15.15
N PHE A 71 10.48 -25.94 14.15
CA PHE A 71 10.33 -24.72 13.39
C PHE A 71 9.94 -23.64 14.41
N LYS A 72 10.91 -22.80 14.78
CA LYS A 72 10.63 -21.63 15.61
C LYS A 72 9.84 -20.71 14.72
N GLU A 73 8.52 -20.85 14.79
CA GLU A 73 7.57 -19.88 14.31
C GLU A 73 8.09 -18.52 14.77
N ASN A 74 8.55 -17.71 13.83
CA ASN A 74 8.86 -16.32 14.12
C ASN A 74 7.49 -15.65 14.26
N GLU A 75 6.91 -15.73 15.46
CA GLU A 75 5.61 -15.13 15.81
C GLU A 75 5.57 -13.66 15.38
N ASP A 76 6.72 -13.00 15.30
CA ASP A 76 6.87 -11.62 14.85
C ASP A 76 6.46 -11.38 13.39
N ALA A 77 6.45 -12.40 12.52
CA ALA A 77 5.96 -12.27 11.13
C ALA A 77 4.42 -12.31 11.04
N TRP A 78 3.74 -12.78 12.09
CA TRP A 78 2.30 -13.04 12.14
C TRP A 78 1.58 -12.33 13.29
N LYS A 79 2.33 -11.69 14.22
CA LYS A 79 1.77 -10.73 15.17
C LYS A 79 1.19 -9.59 14.35
N GLY A 80 -0.14 -9.54 14.30
CA GLY A 80 -0.88 -8.38 13.83
C GLY A 80 -0.31 -7.17 14.53
N ASN A 81 0.22 -6.24 13.76
CA ASN A 81 0.79 -5.05 14.33
C ASN A 81 -0.38 -4.25 14.93
N ASP A 82 -0.13 -3.61 16.07
CA ASP A 82 -0.91 -2.50 16.65
C ASP A 82 -0.99 -1.27 15.70
N ASP A 83 -1.01 -1.50 14.38
CA ASP A 83 -1.06 -0.52 13.28
C ASP A 83 -2.48 -0.02 13.01
N GLY A 84 -3.45 -0.48 13.81
CA GLY A 84 -4.72 0.22 14.04
C GLY A 84 -4.54 1.56 14.76
N LYS A 85 -3.30 2.00 15.06
CA LYS A 85 -3.02 3.39 15.37
C LYS A 85 -3.23 4.24 14.12
N VAL A 86 -4.52 4.47 13.82
CA VAL A 86 -5.01 5.67 13.14
C VAL A 86 -4.09 6.78 13.60
N VAL A 87 -3.28 7.30 12.69
CA VAL A 87 -2.38 8.40 12.98
C VAL A 87 -3.30 9.59 13.25
N ASN A 88 -3.78 9.72 14.49
CA ASN A 88 -4.54 10.85 15.01
C ASN A 88 -3.64 12.11 15.13
N ASN A 89 -2.38 11.96 14.75
CA ASN A 89 -1.43 13.02 14.44
C ASN A 89 -1.18 13.08 12.92
N GLN A 90 -2.20 12.86 12.10
CA GLN A 90 -2.22 13.51 10.79
C GLN A 90 -1.93 14.98 11.10
N PRO A 91 -0.94 15.64 10.45
CA PRO A 91 -0.61 17.00 10.78
C PRO A 91 -1.93 17.76 10.73
N GLN A 92 -2.36 18.21 11.93
CA GLN A 92 -3.46 19.14 12.08
C GLN A 92 -3.18 20.15 10.99
N ARG A 93 -4.12 20.34 10.06
CA ARG A 93 -4.06 21.43 9.10
C ARG A 93 -4.01 22.72 9.93
N VAL A 94 -2.82 23.06 10.42
CA VAL A 94 -2.39 24.43 10.53
C VAL A 94 -2.36 24.81 9.07
N MET A 95 -3.49 25.35 8.60
CA MET A 95 -3.43 26.39 7.60
C MET A 95 -2.41 27.37 8.17
N ASP A 96 -1.18 27.24 7.72
CA ASP A 96 -0.20 28.29 7.89
C ASP A 96 -0.76 29.45 7.08
N ASP A 97 -1.54 30.29 7.75
CA ASP A 97 -2.07 31.55 7.24
C ASP A 97 -0.93 32.54 6.90
N ARG A 98 0.32 32.09 7.05
CA ARG A 98 1.53 32.77 6.60
C ARG A 98 1.80 32.61 5.10
N SER A 99 0.94 31.92 4.36
CA SER A 99 0.84 32.07 2.89
C SER A 99 -0.36 32.95 2.49
N GLY A 100 -0.67 33.98 3.29
CA GLY A 100 -1.57 35.09 2.93
C GLY A 100 -0.95 36.16 2.01
N LEU A 101 0.21 35.91 1.41
CA LEU A 101 0.76 36.77 0.35
C LEU A 101 0.83 36.01 -0.98
N GLY A 102 -0.34 35.69 -1.52
CA GLY A 102 -0.47 35.78 -2.97
C GLY A 102 -0.05 37.19 -3.41
N PRO A 103 0.60 37.37 -4.56
CA PRO A 103 0.99 38.69 -5.02
C PRO A 103 -0.23 39.61 -4.94
N GLN A 104 -0.11 40.71 -4.19
CA GLN A 104 -1.22 41.66 -3.96
C GLN A 104 -1.64 42.40 -5.25
N GLY A 105 -0.99 42.10 -6.39
CA GLY A 105 -1.50 42.34 -7.73
C GLY A 105 -1.68 40.98 -8.40
N GLY A 106 -2.82 40.78 -9.07
CA GLY A 106 -3.23 39.53 -9.70
C GLY A 106 -2.16 38.79 -10.51
N TYR A 107 -2.46 37.55 -10.89
CA TYR A 107 -1.55 36.66 -11.61
C TYR A 107 -1.03 37.25 -12.92
N ILE A 108 -1.75 38.23 -13.50
CA ILE A 108 -1.40 38.96 -14.71
C ILE A 108 -1.16 40.44 -14.39
N GLY A 109 0.03 40.94 -14.74
CA GLY A 109 0.32 42.37 -14.70
C GLY A 109 -0.52 43.12 -15.74
N ARG A 110 -1.38 44.03 -15.29
CA ARG A 110 -2.24 44.82 -16.17
C ARG A 110 -1.42 45.88 -16.92
N ILE A 111 -1.48 45.86 -18.26
CA ILE A 111 -0.76 46.81 -19.12
C ILE A 111 -1.77 47.64 -19.91
N THR A 112 -2.74 46.98 -20.54
CA THR A 112 -3.76 47.61 -21.38
C THR A 112 -5.12 47.72 -20.69
N ASN A 113 -5.36 46.99 -19.58
CA ASN A 113 -6.66 46.91 -18.90
C ASN A 113 -7.79 46.55 -19.89
N ASP A 114 -7.52 45.66 -20.83
CA ASP A 114 -8.49 45.17 -21.79
C ASP A 114 -9.18 43.90 -21.28
N ALA A 115 -10.32 43.56 -21.88
CA ALA A 115 -11.07 42.35 -21.52
C ALA A 115 -10.26 41.05 -21.70
N ARG A 116 -9.19 41.07 -22.49
CA ARG A 116 -8.30 39.92 -22.69
C ARG A 116 -7.41 39.68 -21.47
N GLU A 117 -6.89 40.75 -20.86
CA GLU A 117 -6.15 40.66 -19.60
C GLU A 117 -7.04 40.15 -18.45
N ASP A 118 -8.31 40.57 -18.41
CA ASP A 118 -9.29 40.06 -17.43
C ASP A 118 -9.58 38.55 -17.63
N GLU A 119 -9.74 38.08 -18.87
CA GLU A 119 -9.91 36.65 -19.18
C GLU A 119 -8.66 35.84 -18.81
N MET A 120 -7.47 36.39 -19.01
CA MET A 120 -6.21 35.73 -18.62
C MET A 120 -6.05 35.64 -17.10
N GLU A 121 -6.50 36.67 -16.36
CA GLU A 121 -6.52 36.66 -14.89
C GLU A 121 -7.50 35.60 -14.36
N GLU A 122 -8.72 35.54 -14.91
CA GLU A 122 -9.71 34.53 -14.53
C GLU A 122 -9.21 33.11 -14.81
N ASN A 123 -8.67 32.89 -16.01
CA ASN A 123 -8.11 31.59 -16.40
C ASN A 123 -6.93 31.19 -15.50
N MET A 124 -6.06 32.13 -15.10
CA MET A 124 -4.97 31.85 -14.15
C MET A 124 -5.49 31.55 -12.74
N GLY A 125 -6.56 32.20 -12.30
CA GLY A 125 -7.26 31.85 -11.07
C GLY A 125 -7.75 30.39 -11.08
N GLN A 126 -8.39 29.97 -12.17
CA GLN A 126 -8.83 28.58 -12.35
C GLN A 126 -7.64 27.60 -12.36
N VAL A 127 -6.53 27.94 -13.02
CA VAL A 127 -5.30 27.13 -13.02
C VAL A 127 -4.73 27.01 -11.62
N ASN A 128 -4.70 28.08 -10.81
CA ASN A 128 -4.24 28.03 -9.43
C ASN A 128 -5.09 27.07 -8.57
N THR A 129 -6.42 27.11 -8.72
CA THR A 129 -7.31 26.14 -8.06
C THR A 129 -7.05 24.71 -8.52
N MET A 130 -6.83 24.47 -9.81
CA MET A 130 -6.49 23.15 -10.34
C MET A 130 -5.16 22.63 -9.80
N ILE A 131 -4.14 23.49 -9.70
CA ILE A 131 -2.85 23.14 -9.10
C ILE A 131 -3.01 22.77 -7.62
N GLY A 132 -3.84 23.51 -6.87
CA GLY A 132 -4.17 23.17 -5.49
C GLY A 132 -4.78 21.77 -5.35
N ASN A 133 -5.71 21.42 -6.24
CA ASN A 133 -6.30 20.08 -6.27
C ASN A 133 -5.28 19.00 -6.66
N LEU A 134 -4.43 19.25 -7.65
CA LEU A 134 -3.35 18.33 -8.04
C LEU A 134 -2.38 18.08 -6.88
N ARG A 135 -2.05 19.11 -6.09
CA ARG A 135 -1.22 18.97 -4.89
C ARG A 135 -1.86 18.05 -3.87
N ASN A 136 -3.16 18.20 -3.59
CA ASN A 136 -3.85 17.34 -2.64
C ASN A 136 -3.86 15.89 -3.13
N MET A 137 -4.20 15.64 -4.40
CA MET A 137 -4.15 14.29 -4.97
C MET A 137 -2.73 13.69 -4.91
N ALA A 138 -1.68 14.48 -5.14
CA ALA A 138 -0.30 14.00 -5.03
C ALA A 138 0.07 13.60 -3.59
N ILE A 139 -0.45 14.31 -2.59
CA ILE A 139 -0.27 13.95 -1.18
C ILE A 139 -1.01 12.65 -0.88
N ASP A 140 -2.28 12.54 -1.29
CA ASP A 140 -3.11 11.36 -1.05
C ASP A 140 -2.50 10.11 -1.71
N MET A 141 -2.08 10.22 -2.98
CA MET A 141 -1.33 9.16 -3.68
C MET A 141 -0.04 8.78 -2.95
N GLY A 142 0.71 9.76 -2.44
CA GLY A 142 1.96 9.52 -1.74
C GLY A 142 1.77 8.73 -0.45
N SER A 143 0.78 9.10 0.36
CA SER A 143 0.44 8.37 1.58
C SER A 143 -0.05 6.95 1.30
N GLU A 144 -0.90 6.78 0.29
CA GLU A 144 -1.40 5.46 -0.09
C GLU A 144 -0.27 4.53 -0.57
N LEU A 145 0.64 5.03 -1.40
CA LEU A 145 1.83 4.28 -1.83
C LEU A 145 2.72 3.86 -0.65
N GLU A 146 2.90 4.72 0.35
CA GLU A 146 3.68 4.36 1.54
C GLU A 146 3.01 3.24 2.34
N ASN A 147 1.68 3.30 2.50
CA ASN A 147 0.91 2.25 3.15
C ASN A 147 1.02 0.92 2.41
N GLN A 148 0.82 0.93 1.09
CA GLN A 148 0.91 -0.26 0.24
C GLN A 148 2.32 -0.85 0.25
N ASN A 149 3.38 -0.03 0.21
CA ASN A 149 4.76 -0.52 0.32
C ASN A 149 5.01 -1.28 1.62
N ARG A 150 4.53 -0.76 2.76
CA ARG A 150 4.65 -1.46 4.05
C ARG A 150 3.87 -2.77 4.06
N GLN A 151 2.67 -2.79 3.46
CA GLN A 151 1.88 -4.01 3.32
C GLN A 151 2.57 -5.07 2.46
N ILE A 152 3.18 -4.65 1.34
CA ILE A 152 3.95 -5.54 0.46
C ILE A 152 5.13 -6.16 1.22
N ASP A 153 5.84 -5.40 2.06
CA ASP A 153 6.93 -5.94 2.87
C ASP A 153 6.45 -7.02 3.86
N ARG A 154 5.28 -6.82 4.49
CA ARG A 154 4.65 -7.84 5.35
C ARG A 154 4.27 -9.08 4.55
N ILE A 155 3.57 -8.92 3.43
CA ILE A 155 3.19 -10.03 2.54
C ILE A 155 4.43 -10.79 2.06
N LYS A 156 5.50 -10.08 1.70
CA LYS A 156 6.77 -10.69 1.29
C LYS A 156 7.34 -11.57 2.41
N ASN A 157 7.38 -11.08 3.64
CA ASN A 157 7.86 -11.86 4.78
C ASN A 157 6.98 -13.11 5.03
N LYS A 158 5.64 -12.95 5.02
CA LYS A 158 4.69 -14.07 5.11
C LYS A 158 4.89 -15.09 3.98
N SER A 159 5.14 -14.63 2.75
CA SER A 159 5.34 -15.51 1.58
C SER A 159 6.63 -16.34 1.66
N VAL A 160 7.72 -15.78 2.20
CA VAL A 160 8.99 -16.50 2.40
C VAL A 160 8.81 -17.60 3.44
N TYR A 161 8.14 -17.28 4.54
CA TYR A 161 7.77 -18.25 5.57
C TYR A 161 6.94 -19.39 4.96
N HIS A 162 5.89 -19.04 4.23
CA HIS A 162 4.98 -20.02 3.64
C HIS A 162 5.70 -20.95 2.67
N ARG A 163 6.58 -20.41 1.81
CA ARG A 163 7.41 -21.19 0.90
C ARG A 163 8.26 -22.23 1.67
N ILE A 164 8.94 -21.82 2.73
CA ILE A 164 9.81 -22.72 3.50
C ILE A 164 8.99 -23.83 4.17
N SER A 165 7.85 -23.48 4.80
CA SER A 165 6.97 -24.47 5.45
C SER A 165 6.42 -25.48 4.44
N MET A 166 5.94 -25.02 3.27
CA MET A 166 5.48 -25.91 2.19
C MET A 166 6.56 -26.92 1.74
N PHE A 167 7.80 -26.45 1.53
CA PHE A 167 8.90 -27.34 1.15
C PHE A 167 9.18 -28.39 2.22
N SER A 168 9.11 -28.02 3.50
CA SER A 168 9.29 -28.94 4.63
C SER A 168 8.21 -30.02 4.66
N SER A 169 6.93 -29.63 4.59
CA SER A 169 5.80 -30.57 4.57
C SER A 169 5.83 -31.51 3.34
N ALA A 170 6.25 -31.00 2.18
CA ALA A 170 6.44 -31.81 0.97
C ALA A 170 7.58 -32.84 1.12
N GLN A 171 8.66 -32.52 1.84
CA GLN A 171 9.71 -33.50 2.13
C GLN A 171 9.23 -34.58 3.09
N PHE A 172 8.53 -34.20 4.16
CA PHE A 172 8.00 -35.13 5.15
C PHE A 172 7.03 -36.15 4.53
N THR A 173 6.09 -35.68 3.70
CA THR A 173 5.13 -36.56 2.99
C THR A 173 5.83 -37.52 2.02
N ASN A 174 6.86 -37.07 1.30
CA ASN A 174 7.65 -37.94 0.42
C ASN A 174 8.45 -39.01 1.17
N ILE A 175 8.87 -38.74 2.42
CA ILE A 175 9.51 -39.74 3.28
C ILE A 175 8.48 -40.79 3.72
N PHE A 176 7.26 -40.39 4.09
CA PHE A 176 6.21 -41.31 4.53
C PHE A 176 5.64 -42.20 3.41
N MET A 177 5.62 -41.71 2.17
CA MET A 177 5.12 -42.46 1.02
C MET A 177 6.15 -43.43 0.40
N LYS A 178 7.39 -43.45 0.88
CA LYS A 178 8.45 -44.38 0.47
C LYS A 178 8.64 -45.48 1.51
#